data_AF-A0A2E7EEX4-F1
#
_entry.id   AF-A0A2E7EEX4-F1
#
_cell.length_a   1.000
_cell.length_b   1.000
_cell.length_c   1.000
_cell.angle_alpha   90.00
_cell.angle_beta   90.00
_cell.angle_gamma   90.00
#
_symmetry.space_group_name_H-M   'P 1'
#
loop_
_entity.id
_entity.type
_entity.pdbx_description
1 polymer ?
#
loop_
_entity_poly.entity_id
_entity_poly.type
_entity_poly.pdbx_seq_one_letter_code
_entity_poly.pdbx_strand_id
1 'polypeptide(L)'
;MRELMRTTLHPSFLPFTKISSEAEMKKARLLYPAVAICFVVAAVTCNADEQTRFRGYYSGVTKSGEKVIDNLDAWQKVWKVVHKTVTPKPQLPPVDFEKQVVLAVFMGEKSTGGYEIKITSIKETDQALVVSVRATSPPADSFTTQALTQPYDLRVIKKPTKPVKFVTRRKTK
;
A
#
# COMPACT_ATOMS: atom_id res chain seq x y z
N MET A 1 -36.98 48.17 -39.35
CA MET A 1 -36.11 48.77 -40.39
C MET A 1 -34.92 47.84 -40.62
N ARG A 2 -34.82 47.32 -41.86
CA ARG A 2 -33.63 46.87 -42.60
C ARG A 2 -32.70 45.81 -41.96
N GLU A 3 -32.66 44.55 -42.41
CA GLU A 3 -32.15 44.03 -43.71
C GLU A 3 -30.62 43.78 -43.69
N LEU A 4 -30.24 42.50 -43.52
CA LEU A 4 -29.47 41.63 -44.45
C LEU A 4 -27.99 41.97 -44.70
N MET A 5 -27.08 41.08 -44.26
CA MET A 5 -26.02 40.45 -45.09
C MET A 5 -25.67 39.09 -44.45
N ARG A 6 -26.20 37.98 -44.98
CA ARG A 6 -25.52 36.98 -45.84
C ARG A 6 -24.10 36.59 -45.39
N THR A 7 -23.95 35.41 -44.79
CA THR A 7 -23.61 34.10 -45.42
C THR A 7 -22.13 33.92 -45.75
N THR A 8 -21.42 33.13 -44.93
CA THR A 8 -20.42 32.13 -45.36
C THR A 8 -20.46 30.99 -44.32
N LEU A 9 -21.16 29.89 -44.60
CA LEU A 9 -20.59 28.63 -45.10
C LEU A 9 -19.31 28.21 -44.37
N HIS A 10 -19.42 27.28 -43.42
CA HIS A 10 -18.58 26.08 -43.31
C HIS A 10 -19.34 25.00 -42.50
N PRO A 11 -19.80 23.91 -43.13
CA PRO A 11 -20.40 22.77 -42.45
C PRO A 11 -19.32 21.75 -42.10
N SER A 12 -19.34 21.22 -40.88
CA SER A 12 -18.92 19.85 -40.48
C SER A 12 -18.28 19.80 -39.09
N PHE A 13 -19.10 19.93 -38.04
CA PHE A 13 -18.79 19.33 -36.75
C PHE A 13 -20.06 18.65 -36.24
N LEU A 14 -20.17 17.37 -36.59
CA LEU A 14 -21.16 16.42 -36.10
C LEU A 14 -20.42 15.26 -35.43
N PRO A 15 -21.06 14.54 -34.50
CA PRO A 15 -20.71 14.64 -33.10
C PRO A 15 -19.92 13.42 -32.65
N PHE A 16 -19.18 13.61 -31.56
CA PHE A 16 -18.61 12.56 -30.74
C PHE A 16 -19.73 11.58 -30.34
N THR A 17 -19.84 10.47 -31.06
CA THR A 17 -20.72 9.37 -30.68
C THR A 17 -19.99 8.04 -30.85
N LYS A 18 -20.18 7.21 -29.82
CA LYS A 18 -20.16 5.75 -29.83
C LYS A 18 -18.82 5.06 -29.56
N ILE A 19 -18.59 4.87 -28.26
CA ILE A 19 -18.10 3.59 -27.73
C ILE A 19 -19.04 2.48 -28.22
N SER A 20 -18.47 1.31 -28.56
CA SER A 20 -19.09 -0.02 -28.68
C SER A 20 -19.15 -0.61 -30.09
N SER A 21 -18.23 -1.55 -30.40
CA SER A 21 -18.50 -2.81 -31.12
C SER A 21 -17.22 -3.61 -31.39
N GLU A 22 -17.19 -4.88 -30.96
CA GLU A 22 -16.12 -5.89 -31.01
C GLU A 22 -15.67 -6.36 -32.42
N ALA A 23 -15.92 -5.58 -33.49
CA ALA A 23 -15.81 -6.07 -34.87
C ALA A 23 -14.55 -5.64 -35.64
N GLU A 24 -13.79 -4.63 -35.19
CA GLU A 24 -12.59 -4.14 -35.88
C GLU A 24 -11.29 -4.89 -35.49
N MET A 25 -11.40 -6.04 -34.82
CA MET A 25 -10.26 -6.85 -34.36
C MET A 25 -9.98 -8.09 -35.23
N LYS A 26 -10.68 -8.28 -36.36
CA LYS A 26 -10.58 -9.53 -37.16
C LYS A 26 -9.90 -9.41 -38.53
N LYS A 27 -9.52 -8.22 -39.00
CA LYS A 27 -8.86 -8.07 -40.32
C LYS A 27 -7.33 -7.96 -40.31
N ALA A 28 -6.68 -7.82 -39.15
CA ALA A 28 -5.23 -7.68 -39.05
C ALA A 28 -4.49 -9.00 -38.72
N ARG A 29 -5.06 -10.17 -39.05
CA ARG A 29 -4.57 -11.49 -38.57
C ARG A 29 -3.93 -12.41 -39.61
N LEU A 30 -3.56 -11.90 -40.76
CA LEU A 30 -2.87 -12.68 -41.79
C LEU A 30 -1.75 -11.84 -42.39
N LEU A 31 -0.54 -12.00 -41.84
CA LEU A 31 0.80 -11.86 -42.46
C LEU A 31 1.85 -11.47 -41.42
N TYR A 32 2.21 -12.38 -40.50
CA TYR A 32 3.53 -12.37 -39.85
C TYR A 32 3.95 -13.82 -39.57
N PRO A 33 4.71 -14.46 -40.48
CA PRO A 33 5.24 -15.80 -40.23
C PRO A 33 6.49 -15.73 -39.32
N ALA A 34 6.51 -16.59 -38.30
CA ALA A 34 7.69 -17.26 -37.78
C ALA A 34 8.88 -16.45 -37.21
N VAL A 35 8.66 -15.37 -36.44
CA VAL A 35 9.68 -14.88 -35.49
C VAL A 35 9.04 -14.64 -34.13
N ALA A 36 9.34 -15.57 -33.22
CA ALA A 36 9.34 -15.44 -31.77
C ALA A 36 8.41 -14.35 -31.19
N ILE A 37 7.21 -14.78 -30.80
CA ILE A 37 6.56 -14.24 -29.60
C ILE A 37 7.47 -14.58 -28.41
N CYS A 38 8.58 -13.86 -28.29
CA CYS A 38 9.12 -13.55 -26.99
C CYS A 38 8.16 -12.49 -26.45
N PHE A 39 7.15 -12.95 -25.71
CA PHE A 39 6.55 -12.15 -24.65
C PHE A 39 7.71 -11.75 -23.75
N VAL A 40 8.41 -10.66 -24.10
CA VAL A 40 9.26 -9.94 -23.18
C VAL A 40 8.29 -9.27 -22.23
N VAL A 41 7.74 -10.08 -21.33
CA VAL A 41 7.47 -9.65 -19.97
C VAL A 41 8.84 -9.35 -19.38
N ALA A 42 9.45 -8.25 -19.81
CA ALA A 42 10.55 -7.64 -19.10
C ALA A 42 9.94 -7.27 -17.77
N ALA A 43 10.18 -8.14 -16.80
CA ALA A 43 10.08 -7.95 -15.37
C ALA A 43 9.84 -6.49 -15.02
N VAL A 44 8.57 -6.12 -14.86
CA VAL A 44 8.22 -5.15 -13.85
C VAL A 44 8.46 -5.87 -12.52
N THR A 45 9.71 -6.03 -12.15
CA THR A 45 10.09 -6.10 -10.74
C THR A 45 10.03 -4.67 -10.22
N CYS A 46 8.85 -4.05 -10.27
CA CYS A 46 8.54 -3.04 -9.27
C CYS A 46 8.42 -3.83 -7.96
N ASN A 47 9.21 -3.47 -6.96
CA ASN A 47 9.41 -4.25 -5.74
C ASN A 47 8.09 -4.77 -5.16
N ALA A 48 7.82 -6.07 -5.35
CA ALA A 48 6.65 -6.73 -4.78
C ALA A 48 6.68 -6.69 -3.23
N ASP A 49 7.83 -6.41 -2.62
CA ASP A 49 7.96 -6.21 -1.16
C ASP A 49 7.46 -4.83 -0.70
N GLU A 50 7.52 -3.79 -1.53
CA GLU A 50 7.23 -2.41 -1.09
C GLU A 50 5.73 -2.10 -1.04
N GLN A 51 4.93 -2.68 -1.94
CA GLN A 51 3.46 -2.55 -1.91
C GLN A 51 2.79 -3.24 -0.71
N THR A 52 3.55 -4.05 0.03
CA THR A 52 3.04 -4.81 1.18
C THR A 52 3.37 -4.17 2.52
N ARG A 53 4.10 -3.04 2.56
CA ARG A 53 4.59 -2.47 3.81
C ARG A 53 4.19 -1.01 3.99
N PHE A 54 3.59 -0.71 5.13
CA PHE A 54 3.12 0.64 5.48
C PHE A 54 3.70 1.03 6.84
N ARG A 55 4.43 2.15 6.89
CA ARG A 55 5.11 2.61 8.10
C ARG A 55 4.94 4.10 8.28
N GLY A 56 4.99 4.54 9.53
CA GLY A 56 5.00 5.94 9.85
C GLY A 56 5.36 6.20 11.30
N TYR A 57 5.61 7.47 11.60
CA TYR A 57 5.91 7.97 12.94
C TYR A 57 4.71 8.63 13.62
N TYR A 58 3.67 8.95 12.85
CA TYR A 58 2.44 9.57 13.34
C TYR A 58 1.28 8.65 13.05
N SER A 59 0.48 8.38 14.08
CA SER A 59 -0.73 7.56 13.95
C SER A 59 -1.72 7.86 15.07
N GLY A 60 -2.97 7.43 14.94
CA GLY A 60 -3.94 7.53 16.04
C GLY A 60 -3.80 6.45 17.12
N VAL A 61 -2.76 5.61 17.09
CA VAL A 61 -2.63 4.45 17.98
C VAL A 61 -1.77 4.80 19.19
N THR A 62 -2.42 5.03 20.33
CA THR A 62 -1.74 5.45 21.57
C THR A 62 -1.18 4.29 22.38
N LYS A 63 -1.75 3.08 22.24
CA LYS A 63 -1.28 1.87 22.95
C LYS A 63 -0.25 1.11 22.12
N SER A 64 0.84 0.71 22.75
CA SER A 64 1.79 -0.22 22.13
C SER A 64 1.18 -1.61 22.03
N GLY A 65 1.50 -2.33 20.95
CA GLY A 65 1.02 -3.69 20.78
C GLY A 65 1.36 -4.28 19.43
N GLU A 66 1.13 -5.58 19.33
CA GLU A 66 1.33 -6.38 18.13
C GLU A 66 -0.01 -7.03 17.79
N LYS A 67 -0.35 -7.10 16.52
CA LYS A 67 -1.61 -7.68 16.07
C LYS A 67 -1.46 -8.39 14.74
N VAL A 68 -2.08 -9.55 14.62
CA VAL A 68 -2.33 -10.21 13.34
C VAL A 68 -3.75 -9.85 12.92
N ILE A 69 -3.88 -9.31 11.71
CA ILE A 69 -5.15 -8.87 11.13
C ILE A 69 -5.46 -9.82 9.97
N ASP A 70 -6.52 -10.59 10.13
CA ASP A 70 -6.90 -11.69 9.24
C ASP A 70 -8.24 -11.45 8.52
N ASN A 71 -8.83 -10.27 8.67
CA ASN A 71 -10.10 -9.91 8.05
C ASN A 71 -10.16 -8.43 7.67
N LEU A 72 -11.07 -8.12 6.73
CA LEU A 72 -11.22 -6.80 6.14
C LEU A 72 -11.71 -5.74 7.13
N ASP A 73 -12.66 -6.07 8.02
CA ASP A 73 -13.21 -5.11 8.99
C ASP A 73 -12.13 -4.64 9.97
N ALA A 74 -11.33 -5.57 10.51
CA ALA A 74 -10.21 -5.25 11.37
C ALA A 74 -9.14 -4.42 10.62
N TRP A 75 -8.89 -4.72 9.34
CA TRP A 75 -7.96 -3.95 8.51
C TRP A 75 -8.42 -2.51 8.28
N GLN A 76 -9.70 -2.33 7.93
CA GLN A 76 -10.32 -1.01 7.77
C GLN A 76 -10.24 -0.16 9.05
N LYS A 77 -10.52 -0.78 10.21
CA LYS A 77 -10.42 -0.12 11.52
C LYS A 77 -9.00 0.35 11.79
N VAL A 78 -8.01 -0.54 11.62
CA VAL A 78 -6.60 -0.19 11.83
C VAL A 78 -6.14 0.89 10.85
N TRP A 79 -6.45 0.77 9.56
CA TRP A 79 -6.08 1.75 8.55
C TRP A 79 -6.63 3.15 8.85
N LYS A 80 -7.91 3.24 9.27
CA LYS A 80 -8.57 4.49 9.63
C LYS A 80 -7.94 5.15 10.86
N VAL A 81 -7.55 4.36 11.87
CA VAL A 81 -6.90 4.88 13.08
C VAL A 81 -5.48 5.35 12.75
N VAL A 82 -4.74 4.56 11.97
CA VAL A 82 -3.37 4.87 11.60
C VAL A 82 -3.29 6.17 10.78
N HIS A 83 -4.23 6.39 9.86
CA HIS A 83 -4.27 7.57 9.01
C HIS A 83 -5.25 8.64 9.49
N LYS A 84 -5.60 8.67 10.78
CA LYS A 84 -6.56 9.64 11.35
C LYS A 84 -6.16 11.09 11.09
N THR A 85 -4.86 11.37 11.09
CA THR A 85 -4.27 12.72 10.97
C THR A 85 -3.83 13.08 9.55
N VAL A 86 -4.00 12.18 8.58
CA VAL A 86 -3.54 12.37 7.19
C VAL A 86 -4.71 12.81 6.30
N THR A 87 -4.53 13.91 5.57
CA THR A 87 -5.50 14.45 4.61
C THR A 87 -4.79 14.81 3.29
N PRO A 88 -5.27 14.33 2.13
CA PRO A 88 -6.40 13.42 1.95
C PRO A 88 -6.10 12.02 2.50
N LYS A 89 -7.15 11.31 2.94
CA LYS A 89 -6.99 9.96 3.50
C LYS A 89 -6.48 9.01 2.41
N PRO A 90 -5.40 8.26 2.66
CA PRO A 90 -4.95 7.24 1.74
C PRO A 90 -6.02 6.17 1.50
N GLN A 91 -6.12 5.71 0.26
CA GLN A 91 -7.01 4.59 -0.08
C GLN A 91 -6.57 3.32 0.67
N LEU A 92 -7.55 2.51 1.07
CA LEU A 92 -7.27 1.24 1.74
C LEU A 92 -6.62 0.27 0.74
N PRO A 93 -5.44 -0.28 1.05
CA PRO A 93 -4.82 -1.29 0.21
C PRO A 93 -5.68 -2.55 0.13
N PRO A 94 -5.93 -3.11 -1.08
CA PRO A 94 -6.64 -4.36 -1.22
C PRO A 94 -5.78 -5.50 -0.67
N VAL A 95 -6.35 -6.31 0.23
CA VAL A 95 -5.71 -7.49 0.81
C VAL A 95 -6.67 -8.67 0.66
N ASP A 96 -6.18 -9.73 0.02
CA ASP A 96 -6.91 -11.00 -0.09
C ASP A 96 -6.70 -11.81 1.20
N PHE A 97 -7.66 -11.74 2.13
CA PHE A 97 -7.58 -12.41 3.44
C PHE A 97 -7.74 -13.94 3.39
N GLU A 98 -8.07 -14.51 2.22
CA GLU A 98 -8.01 -15.96 2.02
C GLU A 98 -6.55 -16.43 1.93
N LYS A 99 -5.67 -15.60 1.33
CA LYS A 99 -4.27 -15.93 1.06
C LYS A 99 -3.27 -15.12 1.88
N GLN A 100 -3.70 -14.03 2.49
CA GLN A 100 -2.84 -13.05 3.14
C GLN A 100 -3.37 -12.62 4.51
N VAL A 101 -2.47 -12.11 5.34
CA VAL A 101 -2.81 -11.42 6.61
C VAL A 101 -1.93 -10.20 6.75
N VAL A 102 -2.33 -9.24 7.58
CA VAL A 102 -1.51 -8.07 7.90
C VAL A 102 -0.95 -8.20 9.31
N LEU A 103 0.36 -8.15 9.43
CA LEU A 103 1.05 -7.99 10.70
C LEU A 103 1.13 -6.50 11.03
N ALA A 104 0.71 -6.12 12.22
CA ALA A 104 0.73 -4.74 12.67
C ALA A 104 1.51 -4.65 13.98
N VAL A 105 2.48 -3.75 14.04
CA VAL A 105 3.23 -3.45 15.27
C VAL A 105 3.17 -1.96 15.56
N PHE A 106 2.89 -1.63 16.81
CA PHE A 106 2.70 -0.26 17.29
C PHE A 106 3.59 -0.02 18.50
N MET A 107 4.30 1.09 18.49
CA MET A 107 5.17 1.48 19.61
C MET A 107 4.43 2.23 20.73
N GLY A 108 3.16 2.58 20.48
CA GLY A 108 2.36 3.45 21.33
C GLY A 108 2.81 4.90 21.25
N GLU A 109 2.17 5.75 22.06
CA GLU A 109 2.49 7.17 22.12
C GLU A 109 3.85 7.42 22.77
N LYS A 110 4.60 8.36 22.18
CA LYS A 110 5.88 8.87 22.65
C LYS A 110 5.83 10.38 22.68
N SER A 111 6.36 10.94 23.77
CA SER A 111 6.40 12.38 24.02
C SER A 111 7.41 13.13 23.15
N THR A 112 8.33 12.41 22.52
CA THR A 112 9.36 12.97 21.64
C THR A 112 9.46 12.20 20.33
N GLY A 113 10.12 12.80 19.34
CA GLY A 113 10.55 12.11 18.13
C GLY A 113 11.77 11.22 18.34
N GLY A 114 12.21 10.54 17.27
CA GLY A 114 13.43 9.72 17.29
C GLY A 114 13.21 8.24 17.60
N TYR A 115 12.01 7.87 18.05
CA TYR A 115 11.57 6.49 18.21
C TYR A 115 11.22 5.84 16.87
N GLU A 116 11.50 4.56 16.73
CA GLU A 116 11.15 3.78 15.54
C GLU A 116 10.73 2.36 15.96
N ILE A 117 9.71 1.81 15.33
CA ILE A 117 9.42 0.37 15.39
C ILE A 117 9.49 -0.21 13.98
N LYS A 118 10.10 -1.39 13.85
CA LYS A 118 10.36 -2.03 12.57
C LYS A 118 10.20 -3.54 12.64
N ILE A 119 9.41 -4.12 11.75
CA ILE A 119 9.47 -5.56 11.46
C ILE A 119 10.74 -5.80 10.64
N THR A 120 11.69 -6.53 11.22
CA THR A 120 13.04 -6.75 10.67
C THR A 120 13.18 -8.07 9.96
N SER A 121 12.49 -9.12 10.41
CA SER A 121 12.55 -10.43 9.80
C SER A 121 11.27 -11.19 10.07
N ILE A 122 10.87 -12.02 9.12
CA ILE A 122 9.75 -12.94 9.24
C ILE A 122 10.30 -14.29 8.80
N LYS A 123 10.37 -15.24 9.73
CA LYS A 123 10.94 -16.56 9.49
C LYS A 123 9.98 -17.62 9.95
N GLU A 124 9.68 -18.57 9.08
CA GLU A 124 8.94 -19.74 9.45
C GLU A 124 9.89 -20.78 10.06
N THR A 125 9.52 -21.31 11.22
CA THR A 125 10.19 -22.46 11.86
C THR A 125 9.25 -23.66 11.85
N ASP A 126 9.70 -24.81 12.33
CA ASP A 126 8.86 -26.01 12.41
C ASP A 126 7.62 -25.79 13.30
N GLN A 127 7.72 -24.89 14.28
CA GLN A 127 6.67 -24.67 15.29
C GLN A 127 5.83 -23.41 15.05
N ALA A 128 6.40 -22.34 14.48
CA ALA A 128 5.75 -21.03 14.43
C ALA A 128 6.27 -20.14 13.29
N LEU A 129 5.49 -19.11 12.93
CA LEU A 129 6.01 -17.98 12.16
C LEU A 129 6.58 -16.95 13.13
N VAL A 130 7.91 -16.83 13.17
CA VAL A 130 8.63 -15.89 14.05
C VAL A 130 8.79 -14.54 13.36
N VAL A 131 8.13 -13.53 13.93
CA VAL A 131 8.19 -12.13 13.47
C VAL A 131 9.14 -11.37 14.39
N SER A 132 10.32 -11.04 13.87
CA SER A 132 11.32 -10.26 14.62
C SER A 132 11.05 -8.77 14.47
N VAL A 133 10.80 -8.10 15.58
CA VAL A 133 10.52 -6.67 15.65
C VAL A 133 11.69 -5.97 16.33
N ARG A 134 12.08 -4.80 15.82
CA ARG A 134 13.06 -3.93 16.44
C ARG A 134 12.37 -2.65 16.88
N ALA A 135 12.43 -2.37 18.18
CA ALA A 135 12.01 -1.12 18.76
C ALA A 135 13.26 -0.28 19.07
N THR A 136 13.41 0.84 18.38
CA THR A 136 14.55 1.74 18.49
C THR A 136 14.15 2.98 19.29
N SER A 137 14.92 3.30 20.34
CA SER A 137 14.77 4.54 21.10
C SER A 137 15.93 5.51 20.83
N PRO A 138 15.67 6.82 20.90
CA PRO A 138 16.74 7.81 20.93
C PRO A 138 17.58 7.67 22.21
N PRO A 139 18.88 8.03 22.20
CA PRO A 139 19.68 8.15 23.41
C PRO A 139 19.10 9.21 24.36
N ALA A 140 19.28 9.03 25.67
CA ALA A 140 18.75 9.93 26.69
C ALA A 140 19.19 11.39 26.49
N ASP A 141 20.44 11.59 26.06
CA ASP A 141 21.05 12.92 25.90
C ASP A 141 20.96 13.45 24.45
N SER A 142 20.18 12.80 23.59
CA SER A 142 20.05 13.23 22.20
C SER A 142 19.05 14.37 22.04
N PHE A 143 19.38 15.32 21.16
CA PHE A 143 18.44 16.34 20.74
C PHE A 143 17.30 15.71 19.93
N THR A 144 16.15 15.51 20.56
CA THR A 144 14.91 15.03 19.91
C THR A 144 13.91 16.15 19.71
N THR A 145 13.08 16.03 18.67
CA THR A 145 11.93 16.94 18.50
C THR A 145 10.91 16.74 19.62
N GLN A 146 10.38 17.85 20.14
CA GLN A 146 9.31 17.84 21.13
C GLN A 146 7.95 17.72 20.41
N ALA A 147 7.65 16.51 19.93
CA ALA A 147 6.42 16.21 19.22
C ALA A 147 5.87 14.86 19.67
N LEU A 148 4.55 14.79 19.86
CA LEU A 148 3.86 13.52 20.10
C LEU A 148 3.97 12.65 18.84
N THR A 149 4.57 11.48 19.00
CA THR A 149 4.70 10.49 17.92
C THR A 149 4.06 9.16 18.32
N GLN A 150 3.59 8.40 17.32
CA GLN A 150 3.02 7.07 17.48
C GLN A 150 3.57 6.15 16.37
N PRO A 151 4.85 5.71 16.47
CA PRO A 151 5.47 4.89 15.44
C PRO A 151 4.76 3.55 15.22
N TYR A 152 4.64 3.16 13.96
CA TYR A 152 4.01 1.90 13.56
C TYR A 152 4.66 1.27 12.32
N ASP A 153 4.48 -0.04 12.17
CA ASP A 153 4.86 -0.80 10.96
C ASP A 153 3.81 -1.88 10.68
N LEU A 154 3.24 -1.85 9.48
CA LEU A 154 2.24 -2.79 8.97
C LEU A 154 2.88 -3.54 7.81
N ARG A 155 2.72 -4.86 7.77
CA ARG A 155 3.22 -5.69 6.69
C ARG A 155 2.22 -6.75 6.28
N VAL A 156 1.82 -6.74 5.03
CA VAL A 156 1.03 -7.80 4.41
C VAL A 156 1.96 -8.98 4.14
N ILE A 157 1.53 -10.17 4.54
CA ILE A 157 2.26 -11.40 4.31
C ILE A 157 1.31 -12.48 3.83
N LYS A 158 1.88 -13.56 3.28
CA LYS A 158 1.12 -14.80 3.07
C LYS A 158 0.53 -15.27 4.39
N LYS A 159 -0.71 -15.76 4.33
CA LYS A 159 -1.44 -16.27 5.48
C LYS A 159 -0.65 -17.42 6.10
N PRO A 160 -0.23 -17.29 7.38
CA PRO A 160 0.54 -18.34 8.02
C PRO A 160 -0.36 -19.53 8.36
N THR A 161 0.15 -20.74 8.14
CA THR A 161 -0.48 -21.99 8.59
C THR A 161 -0.17 -22.27 10.07
N LYS A 162 0.88 -21.65 10.60
CA LYS A 162 1.41 -21.84 11.96
C LYS A 162 1.09 -20.64 12.86
N PRO A 163 1.09 -20.82 14.20
CA PRO A 163 0.92 -19.70 15.11
C PRO A 163 2.01 -18.62 14.89
N VAL A 164 1.60 -17.36 14.93
CA VAL A 164 2.51 -16.22 14.78
C VAL A 164 3.07 -15.85 16.14
N LYS A 165 4.40 -15.78 16.25
CA LYS A 165 5.10 -15.36 17.46
C LYS A 165 5.94 -14.13 17.17
N PHE A 166 5.63 -13.04 17.86
CA PHE A 166 6.42 -11.82 17.79
C PHE A 166 7.59 -11.88 18.78
N VAL A 167 8.76 -11.44 18.33
CA VAL A 167 9.96 -11.32 19.14
C VAL A 167 10.48 -9.90 19.00
N THR A 168 10.16 -9.08 20.00
CA THR A 168 10.58 -7.67 20.03
C THR A 168 11.94 -7.52 20.70
N ARG A 169 12.89 -6.93 19.97
CA ARG A 169 14.22 -6.54 20.46
C ARG A 169 14.29 -5.03 20.58
N ARG A 170 14.73 -4.54 21.73
CA ARG A 170 14.97 -3.11 21.96
C ARG A 170 16.41 -2.76 21.55
N LYS A 171 16.58 -1.61 20.92
CA LYS A 171 17.88 -1.06 20.54
C LYS A 171 17.89 0.45 20.85
N THR A 172 18.98 0.96 21.40
CA THR A 172 19.25 2.41 21.44
C THR A 172 20.06 2.77 20.20
N LYS A 173 19.78 3.92 19.58
CA LYS A 173 20.57 4.39 18.42
C LYS A 173 22.03 4.61 18.79
#